data_AF-I0Z714-F1
#
_entry.id   AF-I0Z714-F1
#
_cell.length_a   1.000
_cell.length_b   1.000
_cell.length_c   1.000
_cell.angle_alpha   90.00
_cell.angle_beta   90.00
_cell.angle_gamma   90.00
#
_symmetry.space_group_name_H-M   'P 1'
#
loop_
_entity.id
_entity.type
_entity.pdbx_description
1 polymer ?
#
loop_
_entity_poly.entity_id
_entity_poly.type
_entity_poly.pdbx_seq_one_letter_code
_entity_poly.pdbx_strand_id
1 'polypeptide(L)'
;MELPVPALMAAINEPGRERRQSAVGELGEPAKIALFSLGNMAAHRECAEVMLRLGIERTLQRLSSSSDPMTLKYVQRIHTKLQSVQQIFHM
;
A
#
# COMPACT_ATOMS: atom_id res chain seq x y z
N MET A 1 -23.48 5.92 2.63
CA MET A 1 -23.64 7.07 1.71
C MET A 1 -22.73 6.79 0.53
N GLU A 2 -23.25 6.04 -0.44
CA GLU A 2 -22.47 5.53 -1.57
C GLU A 2 -22.22 6.67 -2.55
N LEU A 3 -20.95 6.91 -2.90
CA LEU A 3 -20.64 7.87 -3.94
C LEU A 3 -21.20 7.32 -5.26
N PRO A 4 -22.05 8.08 -5.97
CA PRO A 4 -22.67 7.60 -7.18
C PRO A 4 -21.58 7.34 -8.24
N VAL A 5 -21.63 6.16 -8.86
CA VAL A 5 -20.71 5.66 -9.90
C VAL A 5 -20.26 6.72 -10.95
N PRO A 6 -21.10 7.70 -11.36
CA PRO A 6 -20.67 8.78 -12.26
C PRO A 6 -19.53 9.66 -11.73
N ALA A 7 -19.46 9.92 -10.42
CA ALA A 7 -18.40 10.73 -9.83
C ALA A 7 -17.04 10.02 -9.86
N LEU A 8 -17.05 8.69 -9.72
CA LEU A 8 -15.85 7.86 -9.81
C LEU A 8 -15.32 7.81 -11.25
N MET A 9 -16.21 7.71 -12.23
CA MET A 9 -15.86 7.74 -13.65
C MET A 9 -15.27 9.09 -14.07
N ALA A 10 -15.78 10.21 -13.53
CA ALA A 10 -15.22 11.53 -13.78
C ALA A 10 -13.78 11.68 -13.25
N ALA A 11 -13.51 11.17 -12.04
CA ALA A 11 -12.17 11.22 -11.45
C ALA A 11 -11.13 10.36 -12.20
N ILE A 12 -11.56 9.29 -12.86
CA ILE A 12 -10.70 8.41 -13.68
C ILE A 12 -10.41 9.03 -15.06
N ASN A 13 -11.37 9.79 -15.61
CA ASN A 13 -11.23 10.45 -16.93
C ASN A 13 -10.48 11.79 -16.88
N GLU A 14 -10.12 12.30 -15.71
CA GLU A 14 -9.30 13.50 -15.61
C GLU A 14 -7.87 13.20 -16.09
N PRO A 15 -7.39 13.85 -17.17
CA PRO A 15 -6.07 13.59 -17.71
C PRO A 15 -5.01 13.97 -16.68
N GLY A 16 -4.14 13.00 -16.39
CA GLY A 16 -3.21 12.97 -15.27
C GLY A 16 -2.48 14.28 -14.99
N ARG A 17 -2.70 14.79 -13.78
CA ARG A 17 -1.93 15.90 -13.22
C ARG A 17 -0.52 15.40 -12.88
N GLU A 18 0.36 15.54 -13.87
CA GLU A 18 1.82 15.68 -13.82
C GLU A 18 2.53 15.18 -12.53
N ARG A 19 3.09 13.96 -12.60
CA ARG A 19 4.30 13.61 -11.84
C ARG A 19 5.23 12.78 -12.70
N ARG A 20 5.99 13.46 -13.55
CA ARG A 20 7.24 12.92 -14.11
C ARG A 20 8.39 13.31 -13.19
N GLN A 21 9.36 12.39 -13.09
CA GLN A 21 10.68 12.47 -12.46
C GLN A 21 10.68 12.13 -10.95
N SER A 22 11.51 11.22 -10.46
CA SER A 22 12.91 10.96 -10.81
C SER A 22 13.29 9.47 -10.67
N ALA A 23 14.15 9.00 -11.57
CA ALA A 23 14.92 7.78 -11.38
C ALA A 23 16.16 8.07 -10.51
N VAL A 24 16.68 7.01 -9.87
CA VAL A 24 17.86 6.92 -8.98
C VAL A 24 17.54 7.09 -7.49
N GLY A 25 17.52 5.96 -6.78
CA GLY A 25 17.64 5.88 -5.31
C GLY A 25 16.35 5.66 -4.51
N GLU A 26 15.19 6.02 -5.07
CA GLU A 26 13.91 5.96 -4.36
C GLU A 26 12.87 5.17 -5.17
N LEU A 27 11.95 4.49 -4.48
CA LEU A 27 10.81 3.88 -5.15
C LEU A 27 10.09 4.97 -5.97
N GLY A 28 10.05 4.80 -7.28
CA GLY A 28 9.32 5.71 -8.15
C GLY A 28 7.84 5.77 -7.79
N GLU A 29 7.14 6.79 -8.28
CA GLU A 29 5.71 7.01 -8.03
C GLU A 29 4.84 5.74 -8.18
N PRO A 30 5.06 4.85 -9.18
CA PRO A 30 4.30 3.60 -9.30
C PRO A 30 4.42 2.66 -8.09
N ALA A 31 5.62 2.56 -7.50
CA ALA A 31 5.83 1.70 -6.35
C ALA A 31 5.24 2.31 -5.07
N LYS A 32 5.23 3.64 -4.94
CA LYS A 32 4.51 4.35 -3.88
C LYS A 32 3.00 4.13 -3.99
N ILE A 33 2.44 4.16 -5.20
CA ILE A 33 1.03 3.82 -5.48
C ILE A 33 0.74 2.36 -5.10
N ALA A 34 1.60 1.42 -5.47
CA ALA A 34 1.44 0.02 -5.11
C ALA A 34 1.43 -0.18 -3.58
N LEU A 35 2.35 0.45 -2.86
CA LEU A 35 2.39 0.41 -1.39
C LEU A 35 1.13 1.01 -0.75
N PHE A 36 0.62 2.12 -1.30
CA PHE A 36 -0.65 2.70 -0.85
C PHE A 36 -1.82 1.73 -1.04
N SER A 37 -1.94 1.12 -2.23
CA SER A 37 -2.97 0.12 -2.55
C SER A 37 -2.89 -1.12 -1.66
N LEU A 38 -1.67 -1.65 -1.44
CA LEU A 38 -1.43 -2.76 -0.51
C LEU A 38 -1.81 -2.39 0.93
N GLY A 39 -1.55 -1.14 1.34
CA GLY A 39 -2.01 -0.62 2.63
C GLY A 39 -3.53 -0.61 2.75
N ASN A 40 -4.27 -0.32 1.68
CA ASN A 40 -5.73 -0.39 1.69
C ASN A 40 -6.22 -1.84 1.73
N MET A 41 -5.62 -2.74 0.94
CA MET A 41 -5.93 -4.18 0.98
C MET A 41 -5.71 -4.78 2.37
N ALA A 42 -4.60 -4.46 3.04
CA ALA A 42 -4.29 -4.97 4.38
C ALA A 42 -5.30 -4.54 5.45
N ALA A 43 -6.20 -3.59 5.18
CA ALA A 43 -7.31 -3.25 6.08
C ALA A 43 -8.38 -4.35 6.13
N HIS A 44 -8.45 -5.18 5.10
CA HIS A 44 -9.41 -6.27 4.98
C HIS A 44 -8.76 -7.57 5.44
N ARG A 45 -9.39 -8.27 6.38
CA ARG A 45 -8.82 -9.45 7.03
C ARG A 45 -8.40 -10.53 6.03
N GLU A 46 -9.28 -10.91 5.11
CA GLU A 46 -9.02 -11.96 4.13
C GLU A 46 -7.84 -11.61 3.21
N CYS A 47 -7.74 -10.35 2.80
CA CYS A 47 -6.61 -9.85 2.01
C CYS A 47 -5.31 -9.89 2.82
N ALA A 48 -5.34 -9.45 4.07
CA ALA A 48 -4.18 -9.51 4.97
C ALA A 48 -3.68 -10.95 5.18
N GLU A 49 -4.59 -11.91 5.37
CA GLU A 49 -4.26 -13.33 5.49
C GLU A 49 -3.58 -13.87 4.23
N VAL A 50 -4.13 -13.57 3.05
CA VAL A 50 -3.53 -13.99 1.77
C VAL A 50 -2.15 -13.33 1.58
N MET A 51 -2.00 -12.05 1.91
CA MET A 51 -0.71 -11.34 1.82
C MET A 51 0.34 -11.95 2.75
N LEU A 52 -0.03 -12.35 3.96
CA LEU A 52 0.86 -13.06 4.89
C LEU A 52 1.27 -14.43 4.32
N ARG A 53 0.33 -15.20 3.77
CA ARG A 53 0.63 -16.50 3.12
C ARG A 53 1.57 -16.35 1.91
N LEU A 54 1.46 -15.26 1.16
CA LEU A 54 2.37 -14.93 0.06
C LEU A 54 3.76 -14.45 0.53
N GLY A 55 3.95 -14.23 1.84
CA GLY A 55 5.24 -13.82 2.41
C GLY A 55 5.57 -12.36 2.17
N ILE A 56 4.57 -11.47 2.15
CA ILE A 56 4.73 -10.01 1.98
C ILE A 56 5.73 -9.42 2.99
N GLU A 57 5.83 -10.01 4.19
CA GLU A 57 6.68 -9.56 5.29
C GLU A 57 8.15 -9.43 4.89
N ARG A 58 8.68 -10.38 4.10
CA ARG A 58 10.06 -10.32 3.60
C ARG A 58 10.29 -9.10 2.72
N THR A 59 9.29 -8.69 1.94
CA THR A 59 9.38 -7.49 1.12
C THR A 59 9.29 -6.23 1.97
N LEU A 60 8.36 -6.19 2.95
CA LEU A 60 8.25 -5.05 3.86
C LEU A 60 9.52 -4.85 4.70
N GLN A 61 10.15 -5.93 5.18
CA GLN A 61 11.41 -5.89 5.91
C GLN A 61 12.58 -5.38 5.06
N ARG A 62 12.62 -5.71 3.76
CA ARG A 62 13.62 -5.11 2.85
C ARG A 62 13.35 -3.64 2.59
N LEU A 63 12.08 -3.24 2.51
CA LEU A 63 11.70 -1.86 2.27
C LEU A 63 11.82 -0.97 3.51
N SER A 64 11.89 -1.54 4.72
CA SER A 64 12.14 -0.77 5.95
C SER A 64 13.55 -0.19 6.05
N SER A 65 14.50 -0.63 5.20
CA SER A 65 15.81 0.00 5.06
C SER A 65 15.86 1.11 4.01
N SER A 66 14.71 1.51 3.44
CA SER A 66 14.64 2.62 2.49
C SER A 66 14.95 3.95 3.18
N SER A 67 15.66 4.85 2.49
CA SER A 67 15.87 6.23 2.95
C SER A 67 14.68 7.15 2.64
N ASP A 68 13.73 6.72 1.80
CA ASP A 68 12.56 7.52 1.42
C ASP A 68 11.49 7.52 2.54
N PRO A 69 11.18 8.69 3.14
CA PRO A 69 10.22 8.78 4.24
C PRO A 69 8.80 8.31 3.86
N MET A 70 8.39 8.48 2.60
CA MET A 70 7.06 8.05 2.13
C MET A 70 6.95 6.53 2.05
N THR A 71 7.98 5.87 1.53
CA THR A 71 8.10 4.42 1.54
C THR A 71 8.02 3.89 2.97
N LEU A 72 8.81 4.44 3.89
CA LEU A 72 8.80 4.03 5.30
C LEU A 72 7.41 4.21 5.94
N LYS A 73 6.75 5.34 5.69
CA LYS A 73 5.38 5.60 6.15
C LYS A 73 4.40 4.54 5.65
N TYR A 74 4.45 4.15 4.38
CA TYR A 74 3.55 3.13 3.85
C TYR A 74 3.90 1.73 4.37
N VAL A 75 5.18 1.38 4.48
CA VAL A 75 5.64 0.11 5.07
C VAL A 75 5.14 -0.02 6.50
N GLN A 76 5.31 1.01 7.33
CA GLN A 76 4.82 1.01 8.71
C GLN A 76 3.30 0.85 8.78
N ARG A 77 2.55 1.58 7.93
CA ARG A 77 1.08 1.47 7.84
C ARG A 77 0.63 0.05 7.51
N ILE A 78 1.33 -0.63 6.58
CA ILE A 78 1.01 -2.02 6.22
C ILE A 78 1.31 -2.95 7.41
N HIS A 79 2.49 -2.81 8.04
CA HIS A 79 2.88 -3.62 9.20
C HIS A 79 1.87 -3.56 10.34
N THR A 80 1.45 -2.37 10.75
CA THR A 80 0.45 -2.20 11.82
C THR A 80 -0.85 -2.95 11.52
N LYS A 81 -1.30 -2.93 10.26
CA LYS A 81 -2.52 -3.63 9.86
C LYS A 81 -2.35 -5.14 9.90
N LEU A 82 -1.23 -5.66 9.36
CA LEU A 82 -0.95 -7.09 9.38
C LEU A 82 -0.80 -7.64 10.81
N GLN A 83 -0.18 -6.88 11.72
CA GLN A 83 -0.05 -7.27 13.13
C GLN A 83 -1.41 -7.46 13.82
N SER A 84 -2.38 -6.58 13.54
CA SER A 84 -3.74 -6.72 14.11
C SER A 84 -4.41 -8.04 13.72
N VAL A 85 -4.11 -8.57 12.53
CA VAL A 85 -4.62 -9.86 12.06
C VAL A 85 -3.82 -11.01 12.68
N GLN A 86 -2.49 -10.92 12.75
CA GLN A 86 -1.64 -11.96 13.34
C GLN A 86 -1.91 -12.22 14.83
N GLN A 87 -2.28 -11.19 15.59
CA GLN A 87 -2.64 -11.31 17.01
C GLN A 87 -3.91 -12.14 17.21
N ILE A 88 -4.81 -12.18 16.23
CA ILE A 88 -6.04 -12.99 16.30
C ILE A 88 -5.75 -14.48 16.05
N PHE A 89 -4.73 -14.80 15.25
CA PHE A 89 -4.39 -16.19 14.91
C PHE A 89 -3.55 -16.91 15.97
N HIS A 90 -2.99 -16.19 16.95
CA HIS A 90 -2.18 -16.76 18.04
C HIS A 90 -2.94 -16.85 19.38
N MET A 91 -4.25 -16.68 19.36
CA MET A 91 -5.17 -17.03 20.47
C MET A 91 -5.90 -18.32 20.15
#